data_AF-A0A8J3TIM2-F1
#
_entry.id   AF-A0A8J3TIM2-F1
#
_cell.length_a   1.000
_cell.length_b   1.000
_cell.length_c   1.000
_cell.angle_alpha   90.00
_cell.angle_beta   90.00
_cell.angle_gamma   90.00
#
_symmetry.space_group_name_H-M   'P 1'
#
loop_
_entity.id
_entity.type
_entity.pdbx_description
1 polymer ?
#
loop_
_entity_poly.entity_id
_entity_poly.type
_entity_poly.pdbx_seq_one_letter_code
_entity_poly.pdbx_strand_id
1 'polypeptide(L)'
;MTTFGCSQAALGKGGPTRVNQLSFTFHRINPSGYMDQTLEIVNRGPSAVIPTLEITAVDRTGAALPGVTVSTAFGTDRAEMVAPAREASYDVLAFTGSDAASVADVRVTVRGMADVAFPVAPQEVEAQTVDEAEQPTTKFGPFDAVILTNPNRGKVSVGVVCIFWEQPTDGQPQQARAVIPVGVTAVAGDGSATIHASGETRSGCDSLKVYFSSPI
;
A
#
# COMPACT_ATOMS: atom_id res chain seq x y z
N MET A 1 37.53 -33.95 -10.52
CA MET A 1 37.11 -32.54 -10.66
C MET A 1 36.13 -32.48 -11.81
N THR A 2 34.83 -32.37 -11.52
CA THR A 2 33.83 -32.08 -12.54
C THR A 2 32.87 -31.07 -11.95
N THR A 3 32.74 -29.98 -12.67
CA THR A 3 32.28 -28.66 -12.25
C THR A 3 30.76 -28.61 -12.10
N PHE A 4 30.31 -27.84 -11.12
CA PHE A 4 28.91 -27.51 -10.85
C PHE A 4 28.27 -26.78 -12.05
N GLY A 5 27.14 -27.28 -12.53
CA GLY A 5 26.21 -26.55 -13.37
C GLY A 5 25.04 -26.02 -12.53
N CYS A 6 25.17 -24.80 -12.01
CA CYS A 6 24.02 -24.06 -11.47
C CYS A 6 23.09 -23.69 -12.62
N SER A 7 21.92 -24.32 -12.69
CA SER A 7 20.83 -23.87 -13.55
C SER A 7 20.12 -22.71 -12.85
N GLN A 8 20.39 -21.48 -13.30
CA GLN A 8 19.51 -20.35 -13.02
C GLN A 8 18.18 -20.60 -13.75
N ALA A 9 17.13 -20.89 -12.97
CA ALA A 9 15.78 -20.92 -13.49
C ALA A 9 15.42 -19.53 -14.05
N ALA A 10 15.09 -19.50 -15.34
CA ALA A 10 14.71 -18.31 -16.07
C ALA A 10 13.44 -17.67 -15.49
N LEU A 11 13.56 -16.45 -14.97
CA LEU A 11 12.45 -15.54 -14.73
C LEU A 11 11.82 -15.15 -16.09
N GLY A 12 10.49 -15.02 -16.11
CA GLY A 12 9.67 -14.96 -17.32
C GLY A 12 10.08 -13.90 -18.37
N LYS A 13 9.94 -14.28 -19.64
CA LYS A 13 10.22 -13.48 -20.85
C LYS A 13 9.23 -12.31 -21.05
N GLY A 14 9.25 -11.32 -20.18
CA GLY A 14 8.63 -10.01 -20.42
C GLY A 14 9.70 -8.92 -20.38
N GLY A 15 9.66 -7.96 -21.31
CA GLY A 15 10.49 -6.74 -21.19
C GLY A 15 10.11 -5.93 -19.95
N PRO A 16 10.82 -4.84 -19.61
CA PRO A 16 10.45 -4.01 -18.46
C PRO A 16 9.07 -3.37 -18.63
N THR A 17 8.40 -3.12 -17.51
CA THR A 17 7.14 -2.36 -17.50
C THR A 17 7.44 -0.90 -17.88
N ARG A 18 6.56 -0.29 -18.66
CA ARG A 18 6.64 1.11 -19.08
C ARG A 18 5.57 1.94 -18.38
N VAL A 19 5.83 3.24 -18.19
CA VAL A 19 4.92 4.17 -17.53
C VAL A 19 3.52 4.17 -18.16
N ASN A 20 3.42 4.09 -19.49
CA ASN A 20 2.12 4.05 -20.19
C ASN A 20 1.33 2.74 -20.00
N GLN A 21 1.89 1.77 -19.28
CA GLN A 21 1.20 0.54 -18.87
C GLN A 21 0.66 0.63 -17.43
N LEU A 22 0.94 1.72 -16.73
CA LEU A 22 0.29 2.07 -15.47
C LEU A 22 -0.95 2.92 -15.78
N SER A 23 -2.04 2.66 -15.08
CA SER A 23 -3.20 3.55 -15.04
C SER A 23 -3.64 3.83 -13.62
N PHE A 24 -4.16 5.02 -13.40
CA PHE A 24 -4.49 5.56 -12.09
C PHE A 24 -5.96 5.99 -12.07
N THR A 25 -6.72 5.55 -11.07
CA THR A 25 -8.10 5.96 -10.85
C THR A 25 -8.25 6.39 -9.40
N PHE A 26 -8.72 7.61 -9.16
CA PHE A 26 -9.00 8.06 -7.81
C PHE A 26 -10.47 7.86 -7.47
N HIS A 27 -10.69 7.25 -6.31
CA HIS A 27 -12.00 6.95 -5.77
C HIS A 27 -12.24 7.85 -4.56
N ARG A 28 -12.87 9.00 -4.78
CA ARG A 28 -13.15 9.98 -3.71
C ARG A 28 -14.04 9.38 -2.62
N ILE A 29 -15.09 8.66 -3.01
CA ILE A 29 -16.01 7.93 -2.14
C ILE A 29 -16.17 6.53 -2.72
N ASN A 30 -15.92 5.51 -1.91
CA ASN A 30 -16.08 4.11 -2.28
C ASN A 30 -17.42 3.54 -1.76
N PRO A 31 -17.85 2.35 -2.23
CA PRO A 31 -19.00 1.67 -1.65
C PRO A 31 -18.84 1.40 -0.16
N SER A 32 -19.96 1.26 0.55
CA SER A 32 -19.96 0.94 1.97
C SER A 32 -19.10 -0.31 2.27
N GLY A 33 -18.24 -0.19 3.29
CA GLY A 33 -17.29 -1.25 3.68
C GLY A 33 -15.89 -1.10 3.11
N TYR A 34 -15.66 -0.15 2.20
CA TYR A 34 -14.34 0.16 1.64
C TYR A 34 -13.84 1.51 2.15
N MET A 35 -12.51 1.71 2.09
CA MET A 35 -11.89 2.99 2.44
C MET A 35 -12.19 4.01 1.35
N ASP A 36 -12.53 5.24 1.74
CA ASP A 36 -12.60 6.35 0.80
C ASP A 36 -11.19 6.82 0.40
N GLN A 37 -11.15 7.69 -0.62
CA GLN A 37 -9.95 8.40 -1.04
C GLN A 37 -8.79 7.48 -1.44
N THR A 38 -9.12 6.40 -2.11
CA THR A 38 -8.13 5.46 -2.61
C THR A 38 -7.67 5.82 -4.01
N LEU A 39 -6.37 5.65 -4.25
CA LEU A 39 -5.78 5.67 -5.58
C LEU A 39 -5.59 4.23 -6.04
N GLU A 40 -6.41 3.80 -6.99
CA GLU A 40 -6.20 2.54 -7.70
C GLU A 40 -5.08 2.68 -8.72
N ILE A 41 -4.15 1.73 -8.69
CA ILE A 41 -2.98 1.65 -9.55
C ILE A 41 -3.04 0.31 -10.26
N VAL A 42 -3.32 0.33 -11.56
CA VAL A 42 -3.34 -0.88 -12.39
C VAL A 42 -2.05 -0.96 -13.18
N ASN A 43 -1.24 -1.97 -12.91
CA ASN A 43 -0.04 -2.27 -13.67
C ASN A 43 -0.35 -3.35 -14.72
N ARG A 44 -0.57 -2.93 -15.98
CA ARG A 44 -0.77 -3.87 -17.11
C ARG A 44 0.55 -4.39 -17.70
N GLY A 45 1.67 -3.93 -17.16
CA GLY A 45 3.01 -4.31 -17.58
C GLY A 45 3.36 -5.74 -17.16
N PRO A 46 4.38 -6.33 -17.81
CA PRO A 46 4.79 -7.71 -17.54
C PRO A 46 5.67 -7.87 -16.28
N SER A 47 6.16 -6.78 -15.69
CA SER A 47 7.04 -6.77 -14.52
C SER A 47 6.44 -5.93 -13.39
N ALA A 48 6.72 -6.31 -12.15
CA ALA A 48 6.38 -5.50 -10.98
C ALA A 48 7.26 -4.26 -10.93
N VAL A 49 6.71 -3.17 -10.43
CA VAL A 49 7.41 -1.88 -10.34
C VAL A 49 7.19 -1.22 -9.00
N ILE A 50 8.10 -0.32 -8.62
CA ILE A 50 7.95 0.61 -7.51
C ILE A 50 7.81 2.00 -8.11
N PRO A 51 6.60 2.56 -8.23
CA PRO A 51 6.41 3.92 -8.73
C PRO A 51 6.72 4.95 -7.66
N THR A 52 7.21 6.12 -8.10
CA THR A 52 7.24 7.36 -7.31
C THR A 52 6.30 8.35 -7.96
N LEU A 53 5.20 8.66 -7.29
CA LEU A 53 4.13 9.49 -7.81
C LEU A 53 4.21 10.91 -7.25
N GLU A 54 4.02 11.90 -8.11
CA GLU A 54 3.57 13.21 -7.70
C GLU A 54 2.07 13.31 -7.93
N ILE A 55 1.34 13.70 -6.88
CA ILE A 55 -0.13 13.74 -6.87
C ILE A 55 -0.58 15.17 -6.62
N THR A 56 -1.27 15.76 -7.59
CA THR A 56 -1.84 17.11 -7.48
C THR A 56 -3.34 17.01 -7.25
N ALA A 57 -3.83 17.54 -6.13
CA ALA A 57 -5.27 17.63 -5.88
C ALA A 57 -5.92 18.65 -6.82
N VAL A 58 -7.10 18.33 -7.34
CA VAL A 58 -7.88 19.23 -8.21
C VAL A 58 -9.33 19.36 -7.76
N ASP A 59 -9.94 20.50 -8.08
CA ASP A 59 -11.36 20.75 -7.84
C ASP A 59 -12.27 20.14 -8.93
N ARG A 60 -13.58 20.37 -8.83
CA ARG A 60 -14.58 19.87 -9.79
C ARG A 60 -14.42 20.40 -11.21
N THR A 61 -13.67 21.48 -11.40
CA THR A 61 -13.36 22.05 -12.72
C THR A 61 -12.06 21.51 -13.30
N GLY A 62 -11.32 20.71 -12.51
CA GLY A 62 -9.98 20.20 -12.86
C GLY A 62 -8.86 21.21 -12.59
N ALA A 63 -9.15 22.32 -11.90
CA ALA A 63 -8.15 23.29 -11.49
C ALA A 63 -7.34 22.75 -10.30
N ALA A 64 -6.04 22.97 -10.31
CA ALA A 64 -5.17 22.57 -9.20
C ALA A 64 -5.49 23.36 -7.94
N LEU A 65 -5.38 22.69 -6.79
CA LEU A 65 -5.55 23.28 -5.46
C LEU A 65 -4.18 23.46 -4.80
N PRO A 66 -3.45 24.58 -5.05
CA PRO A 66 -2.07 24.74 -4.59
C PRO A 66 -1.93 24.84 -3.06
N GLY A 67 -3.02 25.14 -2.35
CA GLY A 67 -3.07 25.12 -0.88
C GLY A 67 -3.28 23.73 -0.28
N VAL A 68 -3.42 22.68 -1.11
CA VAL A 68 -3.66 21.31 -0.66
C VAL A 68 -2.41 20.46 -0.86
N THR A 69 -1.95 19.86 0.22
CA THR A 69 -0.90 18.84 0.21
C THR A 69 -1.54 17.46 0.17
N VAL A 70 -1.02 16.59 -0.69
CA VAL A 70 -1.40 15.19 -0.79
C VAL A 70 -0.27 14.32 -0.24
N SER A 71 -0.59 13.40 0.65
CA SER A 71 0.32 12.36 1.13
C SER A 71 -0.32 11.00 0.98
N THR A 72 0.48 9.93 0.92
CA THR A 72 -0.07 8.57 0.79
C THR A 72 0.28 7.65 1.95
N ALA A 73 -0.63 6.73 2.25
CA ALA A 73 -0.50 5.83 3.39
C ALA A 73 0.52 4.72 3.13
N PHE A 74 0.57 4.18 1.92
CA PHE A 74 1.44 3.06 1.56
C PHE A 74 2.73 3.52 0.86
N GLY A 75 2.87 4.83 0.62
CA GLY A 75 4.11 5.45 0.20
C GLY A 75 4.40 5.38 -1.30
N THR A 76 3.37 5.38 -2.15
CA THR A 76 3.56 5.58 -3.61
C THR A 76 4.15 6.94 -3.97
N ASP A 77 4.05 7.94 -3.08
CA ASP A 77 4.76 9.23 -3.19
C ASP A 77 6.25 9.15 -2.79
N ARG A 78 6.68 8.06 -2.12
CA ARG A 78 8.03 7.88 -1.57
C ARG A 78 8.77 6.64 -2.09
N ALA A 79 8.24 5.98 -3.12
CA ALA A 79 8.81 4.74 -3.67
C ALA A 79 8.84 3.58 -2.67
N GLU A 80 7.84 3.47 -1.81
CA GLU A 80 7.78 2.43 -0.77
C GLU A 80 6.87 1.25 -1.16
N MET A 81 5.92 1.46 -2.06
CA MET A 81 4.91 0.47 -2.47
C MET A 81 5.27 -0.21 -3.80
N VAL A 82 5.08 -1.53 -3.87
CA VAL A 82 5.17 -2.32 -5.09
C VAL A 82 3.80 -2.38 -5.76
N ALA A 83 3.77 -2.14 -7.08
CA ALA A 83 2.65 -2.44 -7.95
C ALA A 83 2.96 -3.75 -8.73
N PRO A 84 2.38 -4.90 -8.34
CA PRO A 84 2.68 -6.19 -8.95
C PRO A 84 2.34 -6.22 -10.45
N ALA A 85 3.00 -7.11 -11.19
CA ALA A 85 2.76 -7.26 -12.62
C ALA A 85 1.34 -7.75 -12.89
N ARG A 86 0.63 -7.11 -13.82
CA ARG A 86 -0.70 -7.53 -14.29
C ARG A 86 -1.79 -7.52 -13.22
N GLU A 87 -1.60 -6.72 -12.18
CA GLU A 87 -2.52 -6.63 -11.05
C GLU A 87 -2.92 -5.17 -10.76
N ALA A 88 -3.93 -5.02 -9.92
CA ALA A 88 -4.32 -3.75 -9.33
C ALA A 88 -3.79 -3.66 -7.91
N SER A 89 -3.46 -2.45 -7.49
CA SER A 89 -3.10 -2.13 -6.11
C SER A 89 -3.76 -0.83 -5.71
N TYR A 90 -3.92 -0.58 -4.43
CA TYR A 90 -4.55 0.64 -3.92
C TYR A 90 -3.60 1.32 -2.95
N ASP A 91 -3.52 2.65 -3.00
CA ASP A 91 -2.94 3.48 -1.95
C ASP A 91 -4.05 4.36 -1.35
N VAL A 92 -3.93 4.77 -0.10
CA VAL A 92 -4.88 5.69 0.55
C VAL A 92 -4.27 7.09 0.52
N LEU A 93 -5.02 8.06 0.01
CA LEU A 93 -4.62 9.45 -0.03
C LEU A 93 -5.14 10.19 1.21
N ALA A 94 -4.32 11.07 1.76
CA ALA A 94 -4.72 12.04 2.77
C ALA A 94 -4.50 13.45 2.21
N PHE A 95 -5.49 14.32 2.41
CA PHE A 95 -5.45 15.70 1.94
C PHE A 95 -5.41 16.66 3.13
N THR A 96 -4.43 17.56 3.13
CA THR A 96 -4.29 18.59 4.18
C THR A 96 -4.21 19.98 3.55
N GLY A 97 -4.72 21.00 4.25
CA GLY A 97 -4.77 22.38 3.76
C GLY A 97 -6.17 22.99 3.83
N SER A 98 -6.27 24.31 3.65
CA SER A 98 -7.54 25.05 3.78
C SER A 98 -8.62 24.59 2.80
N ASP A 99 -8.20 24.09 1.63
CA ASP A 99 -9.10 23.70 0.54
C ASP A 99 -9.22 22.17 0.37
N ALA A 100 -8.79 21.38 1.36
CA ALA A 100 -8.82 19.92 1.29
C ALA A 100 -10.24 19.35 1.09
N ALA A 101 -11.27 20.04 1.61
CA ALA A 101 -12.67 19.66 1.41
C ALA A 101 -13.15 19.87 -0.04
N SER A 102 -12.47 20.72 -0.81
CA SER A 102 -12.78 21.05 -2.20
C SER A 102 -12.23 20.04 -3.21
N VAL A 103 -11.42 19.07 -2.75
CA VAL A 103 -10.85 18.03 -3.61
C VAL A 103 -11.94 17.18 -4.22
N ALA A 104 -11.96 17.16 -5.55
CA ALA A 104 -12.89 16.36 -6.34
C ALA A 104 -12.19 15.20 -7.06
N ASP A 105 -10.94 15.41 -7.47
CA ASP A 105 -10.11 14.41 -8.16
C ASP A 105 -8.62 14.69 -7.90
N VAL A 106 -7.74 13.86 -8.48
CA VAL A 106 -6.29 14.07 -8.47
C VAL A 106 -5.69 13.90 -9.87
N ARG A 107 -4.62 14.64 -10.14
CA ARG A 107 -3.76 14.42 -11.29
C ARG A 107 -2.49 13.71 -10.83
N VAL A 108 -2.21 12.55 -11.42
CA VAL A 108 -1.02 11.75 -11.11
C VAL A 108 0.06 11.94 -12.17
N THR A 109 1.29 12.19 -11.72
CA THR A 109 2.49 12.19 -12.56
C THR A 109 3.49 11.17 -12.03
N VAL A 110 3.92 10.23 -12.86
CA VAL A 110 5.00 9.30 -12.50
C VAL A 110 6.34 10.02 -12.59
N ARG A 111 6.97 10.29 -11.45
CA ARG A 111 8.28 10.95 -11.37
C ARG A 111 9.44 9.96 -11.46
N GLY A 112 9.23 8.76 -10.93
CA GLY A 112 10.18 7.67 -10.94
C GLY A 112 9.47 6.33 -11.05
N MET A 113 10.18 5.33 -11.58
CA MET A 113 9.68 3.96 -11.62
C MET A 113 10.89 3.02 -11.65
N ALA A 114 10.99 2.13 -10.67
CA ALA A 114 12.01 1.09 -10.62
C ALA A 114 11.39 -0.28 -10.90
N ASP A 115 12.01 -1.09 -11.75
CA ASP A 115 11.67 -2.51 -11.87
C ASP A 115 12.08 -3.24 -10.59
N VAL A 116 11.25 -4.19 -10.15
CA VAL A 116 11.54 -5.01 -8.97
C VAL A 116 11.27 -6.48 -9.26
N ALA A 117 12.18 -7.34 -8.82
CA ALA A 117 11.94 -8.78 -8.81
C ALA A 117 10.92 -9.11 -7.71
N PHE A 118 9.69 -9.40 -8.11
CA PHE A 118 8.58 -9.69 -7.21
C PHE A 118 7.85 -10.95 -7.68
N PRO A 119 7.52 -11.91 -6.79
CA PRO A 119 6.82 -13.12 -7.20
C PRO A 119 5.38 -12.82 -7.61
N VAL A 120 4.74 -13.75 -8.31
CA VAL A 120 3.27 -13.72 -8.48
C VAL A 120 2.63 -13.95 -7.11
N ALA A 121 1.84 -12.99 -6.64
CA ALA A 121 1.24 -12.99 -5.30
C ALA A 121 -0.23 -12.51 -5.35
N PRO A 122 -1.14 -13.31 -5.95
CA PRO A 122 -2.52 -12.89 -6.21
C PRO A 122 -3.40 -12.86 -4.96
N GLN A 123 -2.89 -13.35 -3.83
CA GLN A 123 -3.61 -13.38 -2.55
C GLN A 123 -3.03 -12.33 -1.61
N GLU A 124 -3.90 -11.66 -0.86
CA GLU A 124 -3.48 -10.70 0.15
C GLU A 124 -2.72 -11.40 1.28
N VAL A 125 -1.72 -10.70 1.85
CA VAL A 125 -1.08 -11.13 3.10
C VAL A 125 -2.01 -10.76 4.25
N GLU A 126 -2.39 -11.77 5.03
CA GLU A 126 -3.29 -11.61 6.17
C GLU A 126 -2.52 -11.00 7.35
N ALA A 127 -3.18 -10.13 8.12
CA ALA A 127 -2.62 -9.54 9.33
C ALA A 127 -3.55 -9.78 10.52
N GLN A 128 -2.98 -10.34 11.60
CA GLN A 128 -3.64 -10.54 12.87
C GLN A 128 -2.88 -9.80 13.97
N THR A 129 -3.56 -8.90 14.66
CA THR A 129 -3.01 -8.24 15.85
C THR A 129 -3.01 -9.19 17.05
N VAL A 130 -1.94 -9.17 17.84
CA VAL A 130 -1.79 -10.01 19.03
C VAL A 130 -1.23 -9.23 20.23
N ASP A 131 -1.47 -9.72 21.44
CA ASP A 131 -0.88 -9.22 22.69
C ASP A 131 0.51 -9.84 22.97
N GLU A 132 1.12 -9.49 24.11
CA GLU A 132 2.41 -10.02 24.55
C GLU A 132 2.44 -11.56 24.70
N ALA A 133 1.28 -12.19 24.92
CA ALA A 133 1.13 -13.64 25.01
C ALA A 133 0.78 -14.30 23.65
N GLU A 134 0.93 -13.54 22.56
CA GLU A 134 0.59 -13.93 21.18
C GLU A 134 -0.88 -14.32 20.99
N GLN A 135 -1.77 -13.85 21.87
CA GLN A 135 -3.21 -14.09 21.73
C GLN A 135 -3.85 -13.03 20.82
N PRO A 136 -4.79 -13.42 19.94
CA PRO A 136 -5.52 -12.48 19.11
C PRO A 136 -6.21 -11.38 19.92
N THR A 137 -6.02 -10.13 19.52
CA THR A 137 -6.67 -8.99 20.17
C THR A 137 -7.99 -8.63 19.49
N THR A 138 -8.83 -7.87 20.21
CA THR A 138 -10.09 -7.35 19.65
C THR A 138 -9.81 -6.31 18.57
N LYS A 139 -10.69 -6.25 17.56
CA LYS A 139 -10.64 -5.24 16.49
C LYS A 139 -10.51 -3.83 17.08
N PHE A 140 -9.53 -3.05 16.60
CA PHE A 140 -9.19 -1.69 17.04
C PHE A 140 -8.62 -1.55 18.46
N GLY A 141 -8.49 -2.65 19.20
CA GLY A 141 -7.91 -2.64 20.54
C GLY A 141 -6.38 -2.45 20.53
N PRO A 142 -5.77 -2.22 21.70
CA PRO A 142 -4.33 -2.27 21.88
C PRO A 142 -3.73 -3.59 21.41
N PHE A 143 -2.52 -3.55 20.90
CA PHE A 143 -1.77 -4.74 20.48
C PHE A 143 -0.27 -4.54 20.65
N ASP A 144 0.45 -5.65 20.82
CA ASP A 144 1.90 -5.67 21.00
C ASP A 144 2.64 -6.10 19.73
N ALA A 145 1.98 -6.87 18.86
CA ALA A 145 2.54 -7.27 17.58
C ALA A 145 1.46 -7.54 16.51
N VAL A 146 1.91 -7.65 15.28
CA VAL A 146 1.14 -8.10 14.12
C VAL A 146 1.79 -9.36 13.59
N ILE A 147 1.02 -10.46 13.56
CA ILE A 147 1.38 -11.68 12.85
C ILE A 147 0.88 -11.56 11.42
N LEU A 148 1.79 -11.68 10.47
CA LEU A 148 1.53 -11.67 9.04
C LEU A 148 1.57 -13.09 8.52
N THR A 149 0.57 -13.49 7.74
CA THR A 149 0.52 -14.81 7.10
C THR A 149 0.46 -14.62 5.59
N ASN A 150 1.42 -15.20 4.88
CA ASN A 150 1.51 -15.12 3.43
C ASN A 150 0.99 -16.41 2.80
N PRO A 151 -0.22 -16.40 2.21
CA PRO A 151 -0.78 -17.58 1.55
C PRO A 151 -0.22 -17.79 0.13
N ASN A 152 0.66 -16.91 -0.34
CA ASN A 152 1.31 -17.06 -1.63
C ASN A 152 2.56 -17.95 -1.51
N ARG A 153 2.92 -18.64 -2.59
CA ARG A 153 4.11 -19.52 -2.63
C ARG A 153 5.44 -18.74 -2.64
N GLY A 154 5.41 -17.50 -3.11
CA GLY A 154 6.60 -16.66 -3.21
C GLY A 154 6.85 -15.89 -1.92
N LYS A 155 8.13 -15.70 -1.57
CA LYS A 155 8.52 -14.76 -0.52
C LYS A 155 8.20 -13.33 -0.96
N VAL A 156 7.44 -12.60 -0.16
CA VAL A 156 7.08 -11.19 -0.41
C VAL A 156 7.66 -10.27 0.65
N SER A 157 7.93 -9.02 0.29
CA SER A 157 8.18 -7.95 1.25
C SER A 157 6.89 -7.17 1.45
N VAL A 158 6.54 -6.89 2.70
CA VAL A 158 5.31 -6.19 3.06
C VAL A 158 5.60 -5.09 4.07
N GLY A 159 4.84 -4.00 3.96
CA GLY A 159 4.72 -2.98 4.98
C GLY A 159 3.37 -3.07 5.66
N VAL A 160 3.33 -2.65 6.92
CA VAL A 160 2.13 -2.59 7.74
C VAL A 160 1.97 -1.18 8.28
N VAL A 161 0.77 -0.61 8.12
CA VAL A 161 0.41 0.71 8.64
C VAL A 161 -0.84 0.64 9.51
N CYS A 162 -0.84 1.47 10.55
CA CYS A 162 -2.02 1.88 11.29
C CYS A 162 -2.61 3.13 10.67
N ILE A 163 -3.88 3.10 10.30
CA ILE A 163 -4.63 4.26 9.82
C ILE A 163 -5.64 4.66 10.87
N PHE A 164 -5.68 5.96 11.17
CA PHE A 164 -6.69 6.60 11.99
C PHE A 164 -7.58 7.43 11.08
N TRP A 165 -8.88 7.17 11.13
CA TRP A 165 -9.84 7.77 10.21
C TRP A 165 -10.57 8.93 10.85
N GLU A 166 -10.90 9.93 10.03
CA GLU A 166 -11.97 10.84 10.36
C GLU A 166 -13.33 10.09 10.38
N GLN A 167 -14.27 10.60 11.17
CA GLN A 167 -15.65 10.12 11.23
C GLN A 167 -16.56 11.19 10.62
N PRO A 168 -16.60 11.32 9.28
CA PRO A 168 -17.38 12.34 8.63
C PRO A 168 -18.88 12.04 8.73
N THR A 169 -19.71 13.05 8.52
CA THR A 169 -21.15 12.86 8.31
C THR A 169 -21.42 12.11 7.00
N ASP A 170 -22.52 11.34 6.94
CA ASP A 170 -22.93 10.60 5.75
C ASP A 170 -22.83 11.41 4.44
N GLY A 171 -22.23 10.80 3.42
CA GLY A 171 -22.05 11.40 2.09
C GLY A 171 -20.80 12.29 1.94
N GLN A 172 -20.05 12.53 3.02
CA GLN A 172 -18.72 13.12 2.96
C GLN A 172 -17.64 12.03 2.94
N PRO A 173 -16.53 12.23 2.22
CA PRO A 173 -15.48 11.22 2.14
C PRO A 173 -14.76 11.07 3.48
N GLN A 174 -14.49 9.84 3.88
CA GLN A 174 -13.60 9.53 5.00
C GLN A 174 -12.14 9.82 4.62
N GLN A 175 -11.47 10.61 5.45
CA GLN A 175 -10.05 10.95 5.30
C GLN A 175 -9.21 10.15 6.30
N ALA A 176 -8.01 9.75 5.89
CA ALA A 176 -7.00 9.31 6.83
C ALA A 176 -6.47 10.53 7.60
N ARG A 177 -6.82 10.64 8.89
CA ARG A 177 -6.35 11.70 9.79
C ARG A 177 -4.87 11.53 10.12
N ALA A 178 -4.45 10.28 10.30
CA ALA A 178 -3.06 9.93 10.55
C ALA A 178 -2.77 8.54 9.99
N VAL A 179 -1.54 8.35 9.51
CA VAL A 179 -1.00 7.06 9.11
C VAL A 179 0.31 6.86 9.85
N ILE A 180 0.40 5.78 10.62
CA ILE A 180 1.58 5.45 11.42
C ILE A 180 2.13 4.10 10.93
N PRO A 181 3.36 4.06 10.38
CA PRO A 181 4.00 2.80 10.05
C PRO A 181 4.19 1.93 11.29
N VAL A 182 3.78 0.67 11.21
CA VAL A 182 4.08 -0.35 12.22
C VAL A 182 5.45 -0.96 11.93
N GLY A 183 5.73 -1.25 10.65
CA GLY A 183 7.01 -1.75 10.20
C GLY A 183 6.96 -2.39 8.83
N VAL A 184 8.13 -2.87 8.38
CA VAL A 184 8.30 -3.63 7.14
C VAL A 184 9.00 -4.95 7.45
N THR A 185 8.63 -6.02 6.73
CA THR A 185 9.29 -7.32 6.87
C THR A 185 9.16 -8.17 5.61
N ALA A 186 9.99 -9.20 5.50
CA ALA A 186 9.83 -10.23 4.48
C ALA A 186 9.08 -11.44 5.06
N VAL A 187 8.07 -11.92 4.34
CA VAL A 187 7.30 -13.11 4.73
C VAL A 187 7.59 -14.23 3.73
N ALA A 188 8.07 -15.36 4.22
CA ALA A 188 8.28 -16.55 3.39
C ALA A 188 6.96 -16.99 2.73
N GLY A 189 7.05 -17.71 1.61
CA GLY A 189 5.87 -18.31 1.00
C GLY A 189 5.25 -19.37 1.89
N ASP A 190 3.91 -19.41 1.95
CA ASP A 190 3.14 -20.31 2.82
C ASP A 190 3.56 -20.23 4.30
N GLY A 191 4.06 -19.07 4.74
CA GLY A 191 4.65 -18.87 6.06
C GLY A 191 4.15 -17.61 6.76
N SER A 192 4.69 -17.36 7.96
CA SER A 192 4.33 -16.21 8.76
C SER A 192 5.55 -15.43 9.26
N ALA A 193 5.34 -14.16 9.58
CA ALA A 193 6.33 -13.29 10.21
C ALA A 193 5.66 -12.35 11.22
N THR A 194 6.41 -11.89 12.21
CA THR A 194 5.90 -10.99 13.26
C THR A 194 6.55 -9.62 13.13
N ILE A 195 5.74 -8.56 13.23
CA ILE A 195 6.21 -7.18 13.41
C ILE A 195 5.75 -6.70 14.78
N HIS A 196 6.68 -6.31 15.65
CA HIS A 196 6.35 -5.76 16.96
C HIS A 196 5.91 -4.31 16.84
N ALA A 197 4.79 -3.98 17.49
CA ALA A 197 4.27 -2.62 17.57
C ALA A 197 5.14 -1.78 18.52
N SER A 198 5.22 -0.49 18.24
CA SER A 198 5.97 0.46 19.06
C SER A 198 5.29 1.83 19.13
N GLY A 199 5.58 2.59 20.19
CA GLY A 199 5.02 3.92 20.39
C GLY A 199 3.49 3.94 20.33
N GLU A 200 2.94 4.90 19.59
CA GLU A 200 1.50 5.16 19.47
C GLU A 200 0.71 4.00 18.84
N THR A 201 1.35 3.16 18.01
CA THR A 201 0.66 2.02 17.37
C THR A 201 0.16 0.99 18.38
N ARG A 202 0.78 0.88 19.56
CA ARG A 202 0.36 -0.06 20.62
C ARG A 202 -1.00 0.26 21.21
N SER A 203 -1.48 1.50 21.07
CA SER A 203 -2.78 1.91 21.61
C SER A 203 -3.96 1.43 20.76
N GLY A 204 -3.70 0.81 19.60
CA GLY A 204 -4.70 0.42 18.63
C GLY A 204 -4.84 1.42 17.48
N CYS A 205 -5.58 1.04 16.45
CA CYS A 205 -5.84 1.87 15.28
C CYS A 205 -7.22 1.57 14.68
N ASP A 206 -7.78 2.52 13.94
CA ASP A 206 -9.08 2.33 13.28
C ASP A 206 -9.00 1.39 12.07
N SER A 207 -7.80 1.20 11.50
CA SER A 207 -7.57 0.15 10.51
C SER A 207 -6.10 -0.23 10.43
N LEU A 208 -5.83 -1.53 10.38
CA LEU A 208 -4.52 -2.08 10.07
C LEU A 208 -4.51 -2.48 8.60
N LYS A 209 -3.53 -2.01 7.83
CA LYS A 209 -3.40 -2.33 6.41
C LYS A 209 -2.01 -2.87 6.08
N VAL A 210 -2.00 -3.87 5.21
CA VAL A 210 -0.80 -4.48 4.64
C VAL A 210 -0.70 -4.07 3.18
N TYR A 211 0.50 -3.76 2.73
CA TYR A 211 0.80 -3.50 1.32
C TYR A 211 2.10 -4.20 0.94
N PHE A 212 2.26 -4.55 -0.33
CA PHE A 212 3.54 -5.04 -0.83
C PHE A 212 4.55 -3.89 -0.84
N SER A 213 5.64 -4.04 -0.10
CA SER A 213 6.65 -3.00 0.04
C SER A 213 7.83 -3.25 -0.89
N SER A 214 8.64 -2.20 -1.08
CA SER A 214 9.99 -2.36 -1.62
C SER A 214 10.75 -3.44 -0.83
N PRO A 215 11.56 -4.29 -1.50
CA PRO A 215 12.39 -5.28 -0.83
C PRO A 215 13.37 -4.65 0.17
N ILE A 216 13.52 -5.29 1.32
CA ILE A 216 14.50 -4.98 2.38
C ILE A 216 15.76 -5.85 2.28
#